data_AF-A0A2D7G8R9-F1
#
_entry.id   AF-A0A2D7G8R9-F1
#
_cell.length_a   1.000
_cell.length_b   1.000
_cell.length_c   1.000
_cell.angle_alpha   90.00
_cell.angle_beta   90.00
_cell.angle_gamma   90.00
#
_symmetry.space_group_name_H-M   'P 1'
#
loop_
_entity.id
_entity.type
_entity.pdbx_description
1 polymer ?
#
loop_
_entity_poly.entity_id
_entity_poly.type
_entity_poly.pdbx_seq_one_letter_code
_entity_poly.pdbx_strand_id
1 'polypeptide(L)'
;MKILLACFLASTPINLENVACPNWLPGTNEILPEGVTLSPKMKLHNALRCYCEIIKPAEIRCMEEFPRRQICKERTDRWVEQNLILRRNVVQPPPRGRLINLEP
;
A
#
# COMPACT_ATOMS: atom_id res chain seq x y z
N MET A 1 -46.93 3.43 -24.03
CA MET A 1 -46.05 2.28 -23.77
C MET A 1 -44.69 2.82 -23.34
N LYS A 2 -44.40 2.86 -22.03
CA LYS A 2 -43.17 3.45 -21.48
C LYS A 2 -42.06 2.41 -21.56
N ILE A 3 -41.10 2.62 -22.45
CA ILE A 3 -39.86 1.83 -22.49
C ILE A 3 -39.03 2.29 -21.30
N LEU A 4 -38.93 1.45 -20.27
CA LEU A 4 -38.02 1.63 -19.14
C LEU A 4 -36.59 1.47 -19.67
N LEU A 5 -35.93 2.60 -19.88
CA LEU A 5 -34.49 2.66 -20.14
C LEU A 5 -33.80 2.21 -18.85
N ALA A 6 -33.34 0.96 -18.80
CA ALA A 6 -32.54 0.46 -17.70
C ALA A 6 -31.25 1.28 -17.63
N CYS A 7 -31.15 2.15 -16.63
CA CYS A 7 -29.89 2.77 -16.23
C CYS A 7 -28.95 1.68 -15.69
N PHE A 8 -28.30 0.94 -16.59
CA PHE A 8 -27.01 0.33 -16.31
C PHE A 8 -25.97 1.44 -16.26
N LEU A 9 -26.05 2.30 -15.23
CA LEU A 9 -24.91 3.10 -14.85
C LEU A 9 -23.90 2.11 -14.28
N ALA A 10 -22.96 1.70 -15.12
CA ALA A 10 -21.74 1.05 -14.68
C ALA A 10 -21.06 2.01 -13.70
N SER A 11 -21.28 1.81 -12.40
CA SER A 11 -20.36 2.30 -11.39
C SER A 11 -19.05 1.59 -11.67
N THR A 12 -18.17 2.25 -12.43
CA THR A 12 -16.83 1.73 -12.67
C THR A 12 -16.19 1.55 -11.29
N PRO A 13 -15.92 0.31 -10.86
CA PRO A 13 -15.47 0.08 -9.50
C PRO A 13 -14.12 0.75 -9.37
N ILE A 14 -13.98 1.68 -8.41
CA ILE A 14 -12.74 2.43 -8.11
C ILE A 14 -11.55 1.49 -8.32
N ASN A 15 -10.71 1.83 -9.30
CA ASN A 15 -9.58 0.99 -9.68
C ASN A 15 -8.45 1.21 -8.68
N LEU A 16 -8.57 0.53 -7.53
CA LEU A 16 -7.59 0.52 -6.44
C LEU A 16 -6.20 0.05 -6.89
N GLU A 17 -6.11 -0.69 -8.00
CA GLU A 17 -4.85 -1.18 -8.56
C GLU A 17 -4.06 -0.06 -9.25
N ASN A 18 -4.73 1.00 -9.71
CA ASN A 18 -4.14 2.12 -10.44
C ASN A 18 -4.05 3.42 -9.60
N VAL A 19 -4.21 3.33 -8.28
CA VAL A 19 -4.12 4.50 -7.40
C VAL A 19 -2.67 4.97 -7.30
N ALA A 20 -2.41 6.18 -7.76
CA ALA A 20 -1.08 6.79 -7.70
C ALA A 20 -0.73 7.21 -6.26
N CYS A 21 0.35 6.63 -5.73
CA CYS A 21 0.94 7.04 -4.46
C CYS A 21 2.05 8.08 -4.72
N PRO A 22 1.92 9.31 -4.17
CA PRO A 22 3.04 10.23 -4.12
C PRO A 22 4.19 9.60 -3.32
N ASN A 23 5.43 9.93 -3.68
CA ASN A 23 6.53 9.78 -2.74
C ASN A 23 6.61 11.04 -1.90
N TRP A 24 6.40 10.96 -0.59
CA TRP A 24 6.63 12.09 0.32
C TRP A 24 8.07 12.20 0.83
N LEU A 25 8.49 13.44 1.11
CA LEU A 25 9.66 13.72 1.92
C LEU A 25 9.47 13.22 3.36
N PRO A 26 10.48 12.59 3.96
CA PRO A 26 10.40 12.05 5.32
C PRO A 26 9.96 13.09 6.35
N GLY A 27 8.92 12.79 7.12
CA GLY A 27 8.44 13.67 8.19
C GLY A 27 7.70 14.94 7.73
N THR A 28 7.40 15.07 6.43
CA THR A 28 6.69 16.23 5.87
C THR A 28 5.51 15.79 5.01
N ASN A 29 4.67 16.73 4.56
CA ASN A 29 3.62 16.48 3.56
C ASN A 29 4.06 16.83 2.13
N GLU A 30 5.32 17.18 1.95
CA GLU A 30 5.86 17.59 0.66
C GLU A 30 6.17 16.39 -0.22
N ILE A 31 5.98 16.55 -1.52
CA ILE A 31 6.31 15.52 -2.51
C ILE A 31 7.84 15.52 -2.70
N LEU A 32 8.40 14.33 -2.75
CA LEU A 32 9.81 14.07 -3.03
C LEU A 32 10.17 14.68 -4.38
N PRO A 33 11.17 15.58 -4.44
CA PRO A 33 11.62 16.17 -5.68
C PRO A 33 12.15 15.14 -6.67
N GLU A 34 12.12 15.48 -7.96
CA GLU A 34 12.69 14.64 -9.01
C GLU A 34 14.20 14.40 -8.79
N GLY A 35 14.66 13.21 -9.14
CA GLY A 35 16.07 12.80 -8.98
C GLY A 35 16.47 12.38 -7.56
N VAL A 36 15.61 12.58 -6.55
CA VAL A 36 15.87 12.12 -5.18
C VAL A 36 15.33 10.71 -4.98
N THR A 37 16.10 9.84 -4.32
CA THR A 37 15.67 8.47 -4.02
C THR A 37 15.61 8.20 -2.52
N LEU A 38 14.54 7.53 -2.10
CA LEU A 38 14.36 7.09 -0.72
C LEU A 38 15.20 5.83 -0.43
N SER A 39 15.74 5.73 0.78
CA SER A 39 16.32 4.48 1.28
C SER A 39 15.25 3.37 1.32
N PRO A 40 15.60 2.07 1.30
CA PRO A 40 14.61 0.99 1.34
C PRO A 40 13.63 1.08 2.53
N LYS A 41 14.14 1.44 3.71
CA LYS A 41 13.32 1.67 4.91
C LYS A 41 12.34 2.84 4.71
N MET A 42 12.80 3.92 4.09
CA MET A 42 11.97 5.09 3.81
C MET A 42 10.93 4.80 2.72
N LYS A 43 11.26 4.00 1.70
CA LYS A 43 10.29 3.53 0.69
C LYS A 43 9.16 2.73 1.34
N LEU A 44 9.47 1.82 2.27
CA LEU A 44 8.45 1.08 3.00
C LEU A 44 7.57 2.01 3.85
N HIS A 45 8.18 2.96 4.56
CA HIS A 45 7.42 3.95 5.32
C HIS A 45 6.50 4.77 4.42
N ASN A 46 6.96 5.14 3.23
CA ASN A 46 6.19 5.86 2.23
C ASN A 46 4.99 5.04 1.72
N ALA A 47 5.21 3.76 1.42
CA ALA A 47 4.14 2.84 1.02
C ALA A 47 3.11 2.65 2.15
N LEU A 48 3.55 2.53 3.41
CA LEU A 48 2.66 2.47 4.57
C LEU A 48 1.82 3.74 4.71
N ARG A 49 2.43 4.91 4.50
CA ARG A 49 1.70 6.16 4.48
C ARG A 49 0.65 6.17 3.37
N CYS A 50 1.02 5.79 2.14
CA CYS A 50 0.06 5.74 1.04
C CYS A 50 -1.11 4.80 1.34
N TYR A 51 -0.82 3.64 1.94
CA TYR A 51 -1.86 2.72 2.36
C TYR A 51 -2.88 3.38 3.29
N CYS A 52 -2.41 4.07 4.33
CA CYS A 52 -3.27 4.73 5.30
C CYS A 52 -4.02 5.94 4.73
N GLU A 53 -3.34 6.80 3.98
CA GLU A 53 -3.89 8.09 3.54
C GLU A 53 -4.71 7.99 2.25
N ILE A 54 -4.44 7.00 1.41
CA ILE A 54 -5.03 6.92 0.07
C ILE A 54 -5.77 5.60 -0.16
N ILE A 55 -5.08 4.47 0.05
CA ILE A 55 -5.65 3.15 -0.30
C ILE A 55 -6.82 2.79 0.61
N LYS A 56 -6.67 2.94 1.94
CA LYS A 56 -7.76 2.64 2.89
C LYS A 56 -8.99 3.52 2.68
N PRO A 57 -8.88 4.86 2.55
CA PRO A 57 -10.03 5.68 2.22
C PRO A 57 -10.66 5.33 0.87
N ALA A 58 -9.87 4.91 -0.13
CA ALA A 58 -10.39 4.44 -1.40
C ALA A 58 -11.12 3.09 -1.28
N GLU A 59 -10.64 2.18 -0.44
CA GLU A 59 -11.32 0.91 -0.12
C GLU A 59 -12.69 1.18 0.54
N ILE A 60 -12.75 2.09 1.51
CA ILE A 60 -13.99 2.47 2.19
C ILE A 60 -15.00 3.01 1.17
N ARG A 61 -14.59 3.97 0.32
CA ARG A 61 -15.44 4.49 -0.76
C ARG A 61 -15.89 3.39 -1.72
N CYS A 62 -15.01 2.46 -2.07
CA CYS A 62 -15.38 1.30 -2.88
C CYS A 62 -16.47 0.45 -2.21
N MET A 63 -16.41 0.23 -0.90
CA MET A 63 -17.43 -0.53 -0.16
C MET A 63 -18.76 0.22 0.00
N GLU A 64 -18.75 1.55 -0.04
CA GLU A 64 -19.94 2.40 0.00
C GLU A 64 -20.66 2.44 -1.35
N GLU A 65 -19.90 2.52 -2.44
CA GLU A 65 -20.43 2.63 -3.81
C GLU A 65 -20.75 1.28 -4.46
N PHE A 66 -20.11 0.19 -4.00
CA PHE A 66 -20.19 -1.11 -4.64
C PHE A 66 -20.75 -2.19 -3.69
N PRO A 67 -21.81 -2.93 -4.09
CA PRO A 67 -22.46 -3.90 -3.21
C PRO A 67 -21.59 -5.12 -2.88
N ARG A 68 -20.60 -5.43 -3.74
CA ARG A 68 -19.66 -6.55 -3.54
C ARG A 68 -18.43 -6.10 -2.76
N ARG A 69 -18.60 -5.87 -1.46
CA ARG A 69 -17.53 -5.43 -0.54
C ARG A 69 -16.26 -6.29 -0.60
N GLN A 70 -16.42 -7.60 -0.84
CA GLN A 70 -15.32 -8.55 -0.94
C GLN A 70 -14.31 -8.18 -2.05
N ILE A 71 -14.77 -7.66 -3.18
CA ILE A 71 -13.90 -7.27 -4.31
C ILE A 71 -13.02 -6.07 -3.91
N CYS A 72 -13.55 -5.12 -3.13
CA CYS A 72 -12.79 -3.97 -2.64
C CYS A 72 -11.66 -4.40 -1.70
N LYS A 73 -11.93 -5.38 -0.84
CA LYS A 73 -10.93 -5.98 0.05
C LYS A 73 -9.84 -6.70 -0.75
N GLU A 74 -10.21 -7.58 -1.66
CA GLU A 74 -9.26 -8.35 -2.49
C GLU A 74 -8.31 -7.45 -3.29
N ARG A 75 -8.82 -6.33 -3.82
CA ARG A 75 -7.99 -5.34 -4.51
C ARG A 75 -7.02 -4.65 -3.57
N THR A 76 -7.46 -4.31 -2.36
CA THR A 76 -6.61 -3.72 -1.33
C THR A 76 -5.54 -4.70 -0.87
N ASP A 77 -5.90 -5.96 -0.66
CA ASP A 77 -4.98 -7.03 -0.27
C ASP A 77 -3.91 -7.24 -1.34
N ARG A 78 -4.30 -7.28 -2.62
CA ARG A 78 -3.35 -7.35 -3.73
C ARG A 78 -2.39 -6.15 -3.77
N TRP A 79 -2.90 -4.94 -3.54
CA TRP A 79 -2.06 -3.76 -3.45
C TRP A 79 -1.06 -3.86 -2.30
N VAL A 80 -1.49 -4.33 -1.13
CA VAL A 80 -0.63 -4.56 0.05
C VAL A 80 0.46 -5.58 -0.26
N GLU A 81 0.10 -6.71 -0.87
CA GLU A 81 1.05 -7.74 -1.31
C GLU A 81 2.09 -7.19 -2.28
N GLN A 82 1.74 -6.24 -3.14
CA GLN A 82 2.69 -5.68 -4.12
C GLN A 82 3.61 -4.61 -3.53
N ASN A 83 3.14 -3.85 -2.54
CA ASN A 83 3.80 -2.61 -2.10
C ASN A 83 4.38 -2.68 -0.69
N LEU A 84 3.87 -3.54 0.20
CA LEU A 84 4.29 -3.65 1.61
C LEU A 84 5.16 -4.89 1.89
N ILE A 85 5.90 -5.38 0.89
CA ILE A 85 6.88 -6.45 1.11
C ILE A 85 8.19 -5.87 1.62
N LEU A 86 8.55 -6.22 2.86
CA LEU A 86 9.96 -6.22 3.27
C LEU A 86 10.69 -7.29 2.45
N ARG A 87 11.34 -6.88 1.36
CA ARG A 87 12.34 -7.75 0.72
C ARG A 87 13.41 -8.02 1.76
N ARG A 88 13.36 -9.19 2.40
CA ARG A 88 14.43 -9.69 3.27
C ARG A 88 15.65 -9.87 2.39
N ASN A 89 16.41 -8.80 2.19
CA ASN A 89 17.84 -8.98 1.97
C ASN A 89 18.34 -9.65 3.25
N VAL A 90 18.71 -10.91 3.08
CA VAL A 90 19.12 -11.85 4.09
C VAL A 90 20.30 -11.25 4.86
N VAL A 91 20.03 -10.53 5.94
CA VAL A 91 21.00 -10.43 7.03
C VAL A 91 21.06 -11.85 7.58
N GLN A 92 22.03 -12.63 7.10
CA GLN A 92 22.36 -13.88 7.75
C GLN A 92 22.56 -13.54 9.23
N PRO A 93 21.84 -14.17 10.16
CA PRO A 93 22.17 -14.00 11.56
C PRO A 93 23.65 -14.34 11.70
N PRO A 94 24.45 -13.53 12.42
CA PRO A 94 25.84 -13.87 12.63
C PRO A 94 25.90 -15.32 13.15
N PRO A 95 26.81 -16.16 12.62
CA PRO A 95 26.96 -17.51 13.14
C PRO A 95 27.10 -17.39 14.65
N ARG A 96 26.35 -18.20 15.42
CA ARG A 96 26.44 -18.28 16.88
C ARG A 96 27.84 -18.78 17.25
N GLY A 97 28.82 -17.89 17.15
CA GLY A 97 30.20 -18.11 17.53
C GLY A 97 30.35 -17.76 18.99
N ARG A 98 30.45 -18.82 19.80
CA ARG A 98 30.99 -18.92 21.18
C ARG A 98 30.80 -17.70 22.07
N LEU A 99 30.00 -17.89 23.12
CA LEU A 99 30.11 -17.14 24.36
C LEU A 99 31.59 -17.14 24.79
N ILE A 100 32.25 -16.00 24.67
CA ILE A 100 33.56 -15.79 25.29
C ILE A 100 33.22 -15.45 26.74
N ASN A 101 33.43 -16.40 27.64
CA ASN A 101 33.37 -16.12 29.08
C ASN A 101 34.48 -15.11 29.40
N LEU A 102 34.10 -13.89 29.76
CA LEU A 102 34.98 -12.96 30.46
C LEU A 102 34.60 -13.06 31.94
N GLU A 103 35.30 -13.92 32.67
CA GLU A 103 35.36 -13.86 34.13
C GLU A 103 36.28 -12.69 34.53
N PRO A 104 35.90 -11.87 35.53
CA PRO A 104 36.84 -11.15 36.38
C PRO A 104 37.44 -12.07 37.45
#